data_AF-A0A1I9GEE0-F1
#
_entry.id   AF-A0A1I9GEE0-F1
#
_cell.length_a   1.000
_cell.length_b   1.000
_cell.length_c   1.000
_cell.angle_alpha   90.00
_cell.angle_beta   90.00
_cell.angle_gamma   90.00
#
_symmetry.space_group_name_H-M   'P 1'
#
loop_
_entity.id
_entity.type
_entity.pdbx_description
1 polymer ?
#
loop_
_entity_poly.entity_id
_entity_poly.type
_entity_poly.pdbx_seq_one_letter_code
_entity_poly.pdbx_strand_id
1 'polypeptide(L)'
;AYPGALGDEILHLTAGVSNAMNDRSLNTNMKIDTLTFLSGALCTHSPEKLHAYMDVLVPLIVRAVSEQFYKVSAEALTVTTSLIRVLRPVTSERGNFDYSPYVDSIYEAIIGKLKATDIDQEVKEKAITAAGLLVATFGDFLKEKVRSV
;
A
#
# COMPACT_ATOMS: atom_id res chain seq x y z
N ALA A 1 12.04 8.93 17.05
CA ALA A 1 11.03 9.85 16.48
C ALA A 1 9.77 9.76 17.33
N TYR A 2 9.13 10.89 17.64
CA TYR A 2 7.86 10.89 18.38
C TYR A 2 6.74 10.41 17.43
N PRO A 3 5.96 9.36 17.76
CA PRO A 3 4.88 8.89 16.90
C PRO A 3 3.89 10.02 16.61
N GLY A 4 3.51 10.21 15.34
CA GLY A 4 2.48 11.17 14.93
C GLY A 4 2.90 12.64 14.78
N ALA A 5 4.15 13.00 15.12
CA ALA A 5 4.64 14.38 15.04
C ALA A 5 4.78 14.93 13.61
N LEU A 6 4.68 14.08 12.59
CA LEU A 6 4.74 14.46 11.17
C LEU A 6 3.35 14.58 10.54
N GLY A 7 2.26 14.44 11.30
CA GLY A 7 0.91 14.43 10.73
C GLY A 7 0.59 15.69 9.91
N ASP A 8 1.05 16.85 10.38
CA ASP A 8 0.80 18.14 9.72
C ASP A 8 1.82 18.41 8.59
N GLU A 9 2.97 17.73 8.60
CA GLU A 9 4.04 17.85 7.61
C GLU A 9 3.97 16.81 6.48
N ILE A 10 3.17 15.75 6.64
CA ILE A 10 2.88 14.78 5.57
C ILE A 10 2.38 15.50 4.31
N LEU A 11 1.68 16.62 4.47
CA LEU A 11 1.23 17.51 3.39
C LEU A 11 2.37 17.89 2.44
N HIS A 12 3.50 18.37 2.97
CA HIS A 12 4.66 18.78 2.16
C HIS A 12 5.41 17.59 1.56
N LEU A 13 5.30 16.42 2.20
CA LEU A 13 6.01 15.22 1.79
C LEU A 13 5.29 14.46 0.67
N THR A 14 3.97 14.55 0.53
CA THR A 14 3.23 13.84 -0.54
C THR A 14 3.73 14.19 -1.95
N ALA A 15 4.02 15.46 -2.21
CA ALA A 15 4.62 15.89 -3.48
C ALA A 15 6.03 15.34 -3.67
N GLY A 16 6.86 15.37 -2.62
CA GLY A 16 8.22 14.81 -2.64
C GLY A 16 8.24 13.29 -2.85
N VAL A 17 7.35 12.57 -2.17
CA VAL A 17 7.12 11.13 -2.33
C VAL A 17 6.67 10.83 -3.75
N SER A 18 5.68 11.56 -4.27
CA SER A 18 5.21 11.37 -5.63
C SER A 18 6.34 11.58 -6.65
N ASN A 19 7.13 12.63 -6.49
CA ASN A 19 8.29 12.89 -7.35
C ASN A 19 9.33 11.78 -7.26
N ALA A 20 9.69 11.35 -6.05
CA ALA A 20 10.66 10.27 -5.82
C ALA A 20 10.22 8.94 -6.45
N MET A 21 8.91 8.66 -6.42
CA MET A 21 8.32 7.44 -6.98
C MET A 21 8.11 7.50 -8.51
N ASN A 22 7.90 8.69 -9.07
CA ASN A 22 7.65 8.91 -10.51
C ASN A 22 8.94 9.07 -11.32
N ASP A 23 9.98 9.61 -10.72
CA ASP A 23 11.20 9.95 -11.44
C ASP A 23 11.98 8.66 -11.81
N ARG A 24 12.07 8.42 -13.12
CA ARG A 24 12.80 7.28 -13.69
C ARG A 24 14.32 7.45 -13.66
N SER A 25 14.80 8.67 -13.44
CA SER A 25 16.23 8.98 -13.32
C SER A 25 16.80 8.72 -11.93
N LEU A 26 15.93 8.58 -10.91
CA LEU A 26 16.34 8.29 -9.55
C LEU A 26 16.80 6.86 -9.38
N ASN A 27 17.82 6.69 -8.52
CA ASN A 27 18.30 5.38 -8.13
C ASN A 27 17.19 4.60 -7.39
N THR A 28 17.03 3.34 -7.74
CA THR A 28 16.12 2.38 -7.12
C THR A 28 16.16 2.37 -5.57
N ASN A 29 17.33 2.62 -4.97
CA ASN A 29 17.47 2.76 -3.52
C ASN A 29 16.60 3.90 -2.95
N MET A 30 16.49 5.04 -3.65
CA MET A 30 15.65 6.16 -3.22
C MET A 30 14.16 5.78 -3.21
N LYS A 31 13.72 4.96 -4.18
CA LYS A 31 12.35 4.43 -4.20
C LYS A 31 12.11 3.50 -3.01
N ILE A 32 13.07 2.63 -2.69
CA ILE A 32 12.99 1.72 -1.54
C ILE A 32 12.94 2.51 -0.23
N ASP A 33 13.81 3.51 -0.06
CA ASP A 33 13.82 4.37 1.13
C ASP A 33 12.50 5.14 1.27
N THR A 34 11.96 5.63 0.16
CA THR A 34 10.65 6.32 0.13
C THR A 34 9.50 5.39 0.52
N LEU A 35 9.48 4.16 0.02
CA LEU A 35 8.49 3.15 0.40
C LEU A 35 8.62 2.75 1.87
N THR A 36 9.86 2.59 2.36
CA THR A 36 10.15 2.29 3.77
C THR A 36 9.62 3.40 4.68
N PHE A 37 9.86 4.66 4.29
CA PHE A 37 9.30 5.83 4.96
C PHE A 37 7.76 5.80 4.97
N LEU A 38 7.13 5.53 3.83
CA LEU A 38 5.67 5.42 3.73
C LEU A 38 5.11 4.32 4.65
N SER A 39 5.74 3.14 4.69
CA SER A 39 5.34 2.05 5.58
C SER A 39 5.33 2.50 7.05
N GLY A 40 6.39 3.19 7.48
CA GLY A 40 6.50 3.76 8.82
C GLY A 40 5.47 4.85 9.09
N ALA A 41 5.25 5.75 8.13
CA ALA A 41 4.27 6.83 8.25
C ALA A 41 2.84 6.30 8.41
N LEU A 42 2.45 5.30 7.60
CA LEU A 42 1.14 4.65 7.68
C LEU A 42 0.91 3.90 9.01
N CYS A 43 1.98 3.40 9.64
CA CYS A 43 1.88 2.71 10.94
C CYS A 43 1.89 3.64 12.15
N THR A 44 2.31 4.90 12.00
CA THR A 44 2.58 5.81 13.14
C THR A 44 1.57 6.94 13.28
N HIS A 45 0.71 7.16 12.29
CA HIS A 45 -0.33 8.19 12.29
C HIS A 45 -1.72 7.57 12.38
N SER A 46 -2.67 8.33 12.90
CA SER A 46 -4.04 7.86 12.96
C SER A 46 -4.64 7.79 11.55
N PRO A 47 -5.46 6.78 11.23
CA PRO A 47 -6.03 6.60 9.90
C PRO A 47 -6.77 7.83 9.36
N GLU A 48 -7.46 8.56 10.24
CA GLU A 48 -8.29 9.73 9.89
C GLU A 48 -7.44 10.85 9.29
N LYS A 49 -6.20 11.03 9.78
CA LYS A 49 -5.27 12.01 9.22
C LYS A 49 -4.72 11.60 7.85
N LEU A 50 -4.70 10.30 7.56
CA LEU A 50 -4.14 9.75 6.34
C LEU A 50 -5.16 9.62 5.21
N HIS A 51 -6.44 9.48 5.54
CA HIS A 51 -7.55 9.30 4.59
C HIS A 51 -7.62 10.39 3.52
N ALA A 52 -7.27 11.64 3.86
CA ALA A 52 -7.22 12.76 2.92
C ALA A 52 -6.21 12.58 1.76
N TYR A 53 -5.30 11.61 1.86
CA TYR A 53 -4.22 11.40 0.89
C TYR A 53 -4.34 10.11 0.09
N MET A 54 -5.39 9.32 0.30
CA MET A 54 -5.53 7.99 -0.32
C MET A 54 -5.64 8.08 -1.85
N ASP A 55 -6.26 9.13 -2.38
CA ASP A 55 -6.34 9.41 -3.83
C ASP A 55 -4.96 9.53 -4.50
N VAL A 56 -3.94 9.94 -3.76
CA VAL A 56 -2.57 10.08 -4.26
C VAL A 56 -1.74 8.85 -3.89
N LEU A 57 -1.83 8.39 -2.65
CA LEU A 57 -0.99 7.30 -2.14
C LEU A 57 -1.35 5.95 -2.74
N VAL A 58 -2.64 5.64 -2.89
CA VAL A 58 -3.08 4.33 -3.41
C VAL A 58 -2.54 4.09 -4.82
N PRO A 59 -2.73 4.99 -5.82
CA PRO A 59 -2.20 4.76 -7.16
C PRO A 59 -0.66 4.66 -7.20
N LEU A 60 0.03 5.46 -6.37
CA LEU A 60 1.50 5.42 -6.27
C LEU A 60 1.99 4.05 -5.78
N ILE A 61 1.38 3.52 -4.72
CA ILE A 61 1.75 2.24 -4.11
C ILE A 61 1.39 1.08 -5.05
N VAL A 62 0.18 1.09 -5.64
CA VAL A 62 -0.27 0.08 -6.61
C VAL A 62 0.68 -0.02 -7.81
N ARG A 63 1.13 1.13 -8.32
CA ARG A 63 2.12 1.15 -9.40
C ARG A 63 3.48 0.62 -8.94
N ALA A 64 3.91 0.94 -7.73
CA ALA A 64 5.16 0.45 -7.15
C ALA A 64 5.16 -1.07 -6.95
N VAL A 65 4.01 -1.67 -6.61
CA VAL A 65 3.86 -3.14 -6.60
C VAL A 65 4.20 -3.69 -7.98
N SER A 66 3.77 -3.04 -9.06
CA SER A 66 4.02 -3.49 -10.44
C SER A 66 5.43 -3.22 -10.97
N GLU A 67 6.35 -2.66 -10.17
CA GLU A 67 7.74 -2.43 -10.57
C GLU A 67 8.46 -3.73 -10.96
N GLN A 68 9.38 -3.60 -11.92
CA GLN A 68 10.16 -4.72 -12.44
C GLN A 68 11.23 -5.16 -11.45
N PHE A 69 11.82 -4.22 -10.70
CA PHE A 69 12.82 -4.55 -9.71
C PHE A 69 12.18 -5.14 -8.46
N TYR A 70 12.51 -6.40 -8.18
CA TYR A 70 11.84 -7.20 -7.16
C TYR A 70 11.89 -6.56 -5.77
N LYS A 71 12.98 -5.89 -5.36
CA LYS A 71 13.06 -5.24 -4.04
C LYS A 71 12.08 -4.08 -3.89
N VAL A 72 11.85 -3.31 -4.95
CA VAL A 72 10.85 -2.23 -4.94
C VAL A 72 9.45 -2.83 -4.86
N SER A 73 9.18 -3.86 -5.66
CA SER A 73 7.90 -4.58 -5.66
C SER A 73 7.62 -5.22 -4.29
N ALA A 74 8.61 -5.87 -3.69
CA ALA A 74 8.56 -6.47 -2.37
C ALA A 74 8.30 -5.41 -1.29
N GLU A 75 9.02 -4.30 -1.29
CA GLU A 75 8.78 -3.23 -0.31
C GLU A 75 7.40 -2.59 -0.51
N ALA A 76 6.96 -2.38 -1.75
CA ALA A 76 5.63 -1.85 -2.04
C ALA A 76 4.50 -2.79 -1.54
N LEU A 77 4.69 -4.11 -1.60
CA LEU A 77 3.78 -5.07 -0.99
C LEU A 77 3.73 -4.92 0.54
N THR A 78 4.86 -4.68 1.20
CA THR A 78 4.90 -4.34 2.63
C THR A 78 4.06 -3.09 2.90
N VAL A 79 4.28 -1.99 2.16
CA VAL A 79 3.52 -0.74 2.31
C VAL A 79 2.03 -0.98 2.08
N THR A 80 1.68 -1.83 1.11
CA THR A 80 0.28 -2.18 0.80
C THR A 80 -0.42 -2.83 2.00
N THR A 81 0.29 -3.64 2.80
CA THR A 81 -0.31 -4.21 4.03
C THR A 81 -0.63 -3.14 5.07
N SER A 82 0.25 -2.15 5.24
CA SER A 82 0.02 -0.99 6.12
C SER A 82 -1.14 -0.13 5.60
N LEU A 83 -1.21 0.07 4.28
CA LEU A 83 -2.28 0.80 3.61
C LEU A 83 -3.66 0.15 3.84
N ILE A 84 -3.77 -1.18 3.71
CA ILE A 84 -5.01 -1.93 3.97
C ILE A 84 -5.53 -1.66 5.40
N ARG A 85 -4.62 -1.62 6.39
CA ARG A 85 -4.98 -1.35 7.80
C ARG A 85 -5.44 0.09 8.03
N VAL A 86 -4.92 1.04 7.26
CA VAL A 86 -5.36 2.45 7.29
C VAL A 86 -6.73 2.62 6.62
N LEU A 87 -6.95 1.97 5.48
CA LEU A 87 -8.22 2.05 4.75
C LEU A 87 -9.38 1.46 5.55
N ARG A 88 -9.14 0.38 6.29
CA ARG A 88 -10.15 -0.25 7.15
C ARG A 88 -9.53 -0.76 8.45
N PRO A 89 -9.47 0.07 9.51
CA PRO A 89 -8.93 -0.32 10.81
C PRO A 89 -9.74 -1.44 11.47
N VAL A 90 -9.06 -2.35 12.18
CA VAL A 90 -9.70 -3.50 12.87
C VAL A 90 -10.34 -3.09 14.21
N THR A 91 -9.90 -1.99 14.82
CA THR A 91 -10.27 -1.63 16.19
C THR A 91 -11.34 -0.54 16.25
N SER A 92 -12.55 -0.97 16.63
CA SER A 92 -13.61 -0.29 17.40
C SER A 92 -14.45 0.86 16.85
N GLU A 93 -14.13 1.56 15.78
CA GLU A 93 -15.14 2.39 15.09
C GLU A 93 -14.94 2.25 13.58
N ARG A 94 -15.98 1.77 12.87
CA ARG A 94 -15.97 1.79 11.40
C ARG A 94 -15.98 3.26 11.00
N GLY A 95 -14.79 3.84 10.79
CA GLY A 95 -14.65 5.20 10.32
C GLY A 95 -15.48 5.42 9.06
N ASN A 96 -16.00 6.63 8.87
CA ASN A 96 -16.88 6.98 7.77
C ASN A 96 -16.12 7.17 6.43
N PHE A 97 -15.00 6.48 6.26
CA PHE A 97 -14.15 6.59 5.08
C PHE A 97 -14.61 5.62 3.99
N ASP A 98 -14.93 6.15 2.80
CA ASP A 98 -15.27 5.32 1.65
C ASP A 98 -13.99 4.75 1.01
N TYR A 99 -13.70 3.49 1.33
CA TYR A 99 -12.57 2.76 0.76
C TYR A 99 -12.89 2.11 -0.59
N SER A 100 -14.16 2.08 -1.00
CA SER A 100 -14.63 1.37 -2.21
C SER A 100 -13.86 1.70 -3.48
N PRO A 101 -13.47 2.97 -3.75
CA PRO A 101 -12.74 3.33 -4.97
C PRO A 101 -11.35 2.68 -5.10
N TYR A 102 -10.76 2.25 -3.97
CA TYR A 102 -9.37 1.81 -3.92
C TYR A 102 -9.21 0.30 -3.96
N VAL A 103 -10.16 -0.43 -3.35
CA VAL A 103 -10.03 -1.87 -3.06
C VAL A 103 -9.76 -2.69 -4.32
N ASP A 104 -10.44 -2.37 -5.43
CA ASP A 104 -10.25 -3.10 -6.69
C ASP A 104 -8.82 -2.97 -7.23
N SER A 105 -8.27 -1.75 -7.24
CA SER A 105 -6.90 -1.53 -7.74
C SER A 105 -5.84 -2.25 -6.90
N ILE A 106 -6.05 -2.31 -5.58
CA ILE A 106 -5.19 -3.02 -4.64
C ILE A 106 -5.30 -4.52 -4.85
N TYR A 107 -6.52 -5.04 -5.04
CA TYR A 107 -6.77 -6.44 -5.34
C TYR A 107 -6.06 -6.89 -6.62
N GLU A 108 -6.26 -6.18 -7.73
CA GLU A 108 -5.64 -6.54 -9.01
C GLU A 108 -4.10 -6.53 -8.92
N ALA A 109 -3.51 -5.56 -8.19
CA ALA A 109 -2.06 -5.49 -8.01
C ALA A 109 -1.50 -6.69 -7.23
N ILE A 110 -2.14 -7.06 -6.12
CA ILE A 110 -1.71 -8.19 -5.28
C ILE A 110 -1.90 -9.51 -6.03
N ILE A 111 -3.07 -9.73 -6.62
CA ILE A 111 -3.39 -10.97 -7.33
C ILE A 111 -2.54 -11.11 -8.59
N GLY A 112 -2.25 -10.01 -9.29
CA GLY A 112 -1.33 -9.99 -10.42
C GLY A 112 0.06 -10.53 -10.05
N LYS A 113 0.59 -10.16 -8.88
CA LYS A 113 1.86 -10.73 -8.38
C LYS A 113 1.71 -12.17 -7.92
N LEU A 114 0.60 -12.53 -7.28
CA LEU A 114 0.38 -13.90 -6.79
C LEU A 114 0.26 -14.92 -7.93
N LYS A 115 -0.34 -14.53 -9.06
CA LYS A 115 -0.49 -15.37 -10.26
C LYS A 115 0.79 -15.49 -11.08
N ALA A 116 1.77 -14.63 -10.88
CA ALA A 116 3.02 -14.68 -11.62
C ALA A 116 3.85 -15.91 -11.20
N THR A 117 4.28 -16.70 -12.19
CA THR A 117 4.99 -17.97 -11.95
C THR A 117 6.50 -17.79 -11.77
N ASP A 118 7.07 -16.73 -12.35
CA ASP A 118 8.51 -16.46 -12.38
C ASP A 118 8.79 -15.11 -11.70
N ILE A 119 8.64 -15.08 -10.38
CA ILE A 119 8.96 -13.92 -9.54
C ILE A 119 9.85 -14.34 -8.39
N ASP A 120 10.57 -13.36 -7.85
CA ASP A 120 11.42 -13.55 -6.68
C ASP A 120 10.61 -14.09 -5.48
N GLN A 121 11.23 -14.98 -4.71
CA GLN A 121 10.59 -15.61 -3.56
C GLN A 121 10.11 -14.58 -2.52
N GLU A 122 10.87 -13.51 -2.29
CA GLU A 122 10.50 -12.45 -1.35
C GLU A 122 9.19 -11.76 -1.78
N VAL A 123 9.06 -11.48 -3.08
CA VAL A 123 7.84 -10.88 -3.64
C VAL A 123 6.66 -11.82 -3.46
N LYS A 124 6.86 -13.12 -3.66
CA LYS A 124 5.80 -14.13 -3.52
C LYS A 124 5.30 -14.26 -2.08
N GLU A 125 6.19 -14.32 -1.10
CA GLU A 125 5.84 -14.41 0.32
C GLU A 125 5.09 -13.16 0.80
N LYS A 126 5.55 -11.97 0.38
CA LYS A 126 4.86 -10.72 0.70
C LYS A 126 3.52 -10.59 -0.01
N ALA A 127 3.40 -11.07 -1.25
CA ALA A 127 2.13 -11.10 -1.98
C ALA A 127 1.10 -12.02 -1.31
N ILE A 128 1.52 -13.20 -0.84
CA ILE A 128 0.66 -14.11 -0.06
C ILE A 128 0.18 -13.43 1.22
N THR A 129 1.09 -12.78 1.96
CA THR A 129 0.76 -12.06 3.19
C THR A 129 -0.24 -10.93 2.93
N ALA A 130 0.00 -10.13 1.88
CA ALA A 130 -0.89 -9.05 1.49
C ALA A 130 -2.26 -9.56 1.03
N ALA A 131 -2.32 -10.66 0.28
CA ALA A 131 -3.57 -11.29 -0.15
C ALA A 131 -4.39 -11.81 1.04
N GLY A 132 -3.74 -12.48 1.99
CA GLY A 132 -4.40 -12.96 3.21
C GLY A 132 -5.02 -11.82 4.01
N LEU A 133 -4.28 -10.72 4.19
CA LEU A 133 -4.80 -9.52 4.86
C LEU A 133 -5.92 -8.85 4.07
N LEU A 134 -5.80 -8.75 2.74
CA LEU A 134 -6.83 -8.18 1.87
C LEU A 134 -8.15 -8.94 2.01
N VAL A 135 -8.10 -10.27 1.99
CA VAL A 135 -9.30 -11.12 2.16
C VAL A 135 -9.85 -11.02 3.58
N ALA A 136 -8.99 -11.01 4.61
CA ALA A 136 -9.43 -10.85 5.99
C ALA A 136 -10.13 -9.49 6.23
N THR A 137 -9.65 -8.43 5.58
CA THR A 137 -10.14 -7.07 5.77
C THR A 137 -11.29 -6.70 4.83
N PHE A 138 -11.28 -7.14 3.57
CA PHE A 138 -12.25 -6.74 2.53
C PHE A 138 -13.00 -7.92 1.91
N GLY A 139 -12.95 -9.12 2.51
CA GLY A 139 -13.63 -10.30 1.98
C GLY A 139 -15.16 -10.15 1.89
N ASP A 140 -15.75 -9.28 2.71
CA ASP A 140 -17.17 -8.91 2.62
C ASP A 140 -17.49 -8.03 1.40
N PHE A 141 -16.55 -7.19 0.97
CA PHE A 141 -16.63 -6.36 -0.24
C PHE A 141 -16.26 -7.15 -1.51
N LEU A 142 -15.31 -8.08 -1.41
CA LEU A 142 -14.76 -8.83 -2.54
C LEU A 142 -15.49 -10.16 -2.85
N LYS A 143 -16.67 -10.42 -2.26
CA LYS A 143 -17.36 -11.73 -2.28
C LYS A 143 -17.47 -12.39 -3.66
N GLU A 144 -17.72 -11.61 -4.72
CA GLU A 144 -17.82 -12.16 -6.07
C GLU A 144 -16.45 -12.48 -6.69
N LYS A 145 -15.43 -11.66 -6.42
CA LYS A 145 -14.07 -11.82 -6.97
C LYS A 145 -13.28 -12.94 -6.29
N VAL A 146 -13.39 -13.08 -4.96
CA VAL A 146 -12.69 -14.13 -4.20
C VAL A 146 -13.14 -15.54 -4.62
N ARG A 147 -14.37 -15.70 -5.11
CA ARG A 147 -14.89 -16.99 -5.59
C ARG A 147 -14.30 -17.43 -6.94
N SER A 148 -13.61 -16.53 -7.64
CA SER A 148 -13.04 -16.74 -8.98
C SER A 148 -11.52 -16.91 -8.99
N VAL A 149 -10.88 -16.88 -7.82
CA VAL A 149 -9.44 -17.17 -7.62
C VAL A 149 -9.25 -18.66 -7.41
#